data_AF-A0A537YQM0-F1
#
_entry.id   AF-A0A537YQM0-F1
#
_cell.length_a   1.000
_cell.length_b   1.000
_cell.length_c   1.000
_cell.angle_alpha   90.00
_cell.angle_beta   90.00
_cell.angle_gamma   90.00
#
_symmetry.space_group_name_H-M   'P 1'
#
loop_
_entity.id
_entity.type
_entity.pdbx_description
1 polymer ?
#
loop_
_entity_poly.entity_id
_entity_poly.type
_entity_poly.pdbx_seq_one_letter_code
_entity_poly.pdbx_strand_id
1 'polypeptide(L)'
;MLLVAALLTVSSSGSAVARGRNVSPKAYVHAICTSVVAWVKDVSSASKTFEDGVKSASTLDEAKAVLVTFLDTAVDLTKTVVGRIDNAGLPKAKDGGKVASSFKKVFVAIRDAFVAADHDSAALGTDDPAAFATATKKIGKTLTRETKRAVRLFTGLNGKINTDEVDAAEHRDSACRPLD
;
A
#
# COMPACT_ATOMS: atom_id res chain seq x y z
N MET A 1 -20.24 65.41 10.72
CA MET A 1 -20.45 64.78 12.04
C MET A 1 -20.18 63.29 11.84
N LEU A 2 -18.94 62.83 12.06
CA LEU A 2 -18.43 62.22 13.31
C LEU A 2 -19.14 60.92 13.72
N LEU A 3 -18.39 59.80 13.63
CA LEU A 3 -18.23 58.69 14.60
C LEU A 3 -18.52 57.25 14.13
N VAL A 4 -17.43 56.57 13.73
CA VAL A 4 -16.85 55.32 14.28
C VAL A 4 -17.78 54.15 14.67
N ALA A 5 -17.56 52.97 14.05
CA ALA A 5 -17.43 51.69 14.77
C ALA A 5 -16.75 50.64 13.88
N ALA A 6 -15.57 50.19 14.29
CA ALA A 6 -14.84 49.07 13.73
C ALA A 6 -15.48 47.73 14.15
N LEU A 7 -15.68 46.82 13.20
CA LEU A 7 -15.70 45.39 13.48
C LEU A 7 -14.72 44.69 12.54
N LEU A 8 -13.57 44.32 13.12
CA LEU A 8 -12.64 43.36 12.57
C LEU A 8 -13.31 41.98 12.57
N THR A 9 -13.96 41.59 11.48
CA THR A 9 -14.30 40.18 11.27
C THR A 9 -13.03 39.45 10.84
N VAL A 10 -12.32 38.90 11.82
CA VAL A 10 -11.24 37.94 11.60
C VAL A 10 -11.81 36.76 10.82
N SER A 11 -11.29 36.59 9.60
CA SER A 11 -11.47 35.42 8.75
C SER A 11 -11.03 34.16 9.49
N SER A 12 -11.98 33.37 9.99
CA SER A 12 -11.69 31.97 10.32
C SER A 12 -11.76 31.17 9.04
N SER A 13 -10.66 31.14 8.29
CA SER A 13 -10.39 30.09 7.31
C SER A 13 -10.34 28.77 8.06
N GLY A 14 -11.51 28.13 8.22
CA GLY A 14 -11.62 26.77 8.72
C GLY A 14 -10.95 25.86 7.71
N SER A 15 -9.65 25.62 7.87
CA SER A 15 -8.96 24.53 7.21
C SER A 15 -9.72 23.26 7.53
N ALA A 16 -10.50 22.78 6.57
CA ALA A 16 -11.15 21.48 6.61
C ALA A 16 -10.05 20.41 6.58
N VAL A 17 -9.44 20.16 7.74
CA VAL A 17 -8.73 18.92 7.99
C VAL A 17 -9.81 17.85 7.84
N ALA A 18 -9.72 17.08 6.76
CA ALA A 18 -10.60 15.93 6.52
C ALA A 18 -10.75 15.17 7.83
N ARG A 19 -11.93 15.27 8.45
CA ARG A 19 -12.18 14.69 9.77
C ARG A 19 -12.35 13.20 9.56
N GLY A 20 -11.22 12.49 9.51
CA GLY A 20 -11.20 11.04 9.48
C GLY A 20 -12.09 10.50 10.59
N ARG A 21 -12.96 9.55 10.24
CA ARG A 21 -13.88 8.94 11.20
C ARG A 21 -13.05 8.22 12.27
N ASN A 22 -13.05 8.75 13.48
CA ASN A 22 -12.33 8.17 14.61
C ASN A 22 -13.03 6.88 15.07
N VAL A 23 -12.35 5.74 15.00
CA VAL A 23 -12.85 4.40 15.38
C VAL A 23 -12.07 3.85 16.57
N SER A 24 -12.56 2.80 17.23
CA SER A 24 -11.77 2.16 18.29
C SER A 24 -10.50 1.52 17.71
N PRO A 25 -9.39 1.40 18.47
CA PRO A 25 -8.19 0.70 18.02
C PRO A 25 -8.49 -0.72 17.52
N LYS A 26 -9.36 -1.46 18.24
CA LYS A 26 -9.84 -2.79 17.83
C LYS A 26 -10.52 -2.77 16.46
N ALA A 27 -11.48 -1.86 16.23
CA ALA A 27 -12.19 -1.80 14.96
C ALA A 27 -11.26 -1.41 13.79
N TYR A 28 -10.31 -0.50 14.04
CA TYR A 28 -9.29 -0.13 13.07
C TYR A 28 -8.42 -1.33 12.71
N VAL A 29 -7.81 -1.98 13.69
CA VAL A 29 -6.93 -3.15 13.50
C VAL A 29 -7.67 -4.27 12.76
N HIS A 30 -8.89 -4.59 13.17
CA HIS A 30 -9.69 -5.62 12.52
C HIS A 30 -9.87 -5.35 11.02
N ALA A 31 -10.22 -4.12 10.67
CA ALA A 31 -10.41 -3.69 9.28
C ALA A 31 -9.10 -3.74 8.49
N ILE A 32 -7.99 -3.30 9.10
CA ILE A 32 -6.66 -3.35 8.50
C ILE A 32 -6.24 -4.79 8.23
N CYS A 33 -6.23 -5.65 9.25
CA CYS A 33 -5.81 -7.04 9.11
C CYS A 33 -6.67 -7.80 8.10
N THR A 34 -8.00 -7.63 8.14
CA THR A 34 -8.90 -8.22 7.14
C THR A 34 -8.55 -7.76 5.72
N SER A 35 -8.27 -6.46 5.54
CA SER A 35 -7.93 -5.89 4.23
C SER A 35 -6.60 -6.41 3.71
N VAL A 36 -5.59 -6.52 4.59
CA VAL A 36 -4.25 -7.00 4.22
C VAL A 36 -4.25 -8.49 3.95
N VAL A 37 -4.93 -9.31 4.77
CA VAL A 37 -5.08 -10.75 4.53
C VAL A 37 -5.75 -11.00 3.18
N ALA A 38 -6.82 -10.26 2.87
CA ALA A 38 -7.46 -10.36 1.56
C ALA A 38 -6.49 -10.00 0.42
N TRP A 39 -5.76 -8.88 0.55
CA TRP A 39 -4.76 -8.47 -0.44
C TRP A 39 -3.64 -9.51 -0.62
N VAL A 40 -3.11 -10.09 0.45
CA VAL A 40 -2.09 -11.15 0.39
C VAL A 40 -2.63 -12.36 -0.38
N LYS A 41 -3.87 -12.78 -0.10
CA LYS A 41 -4.53 -13.88 -0.81
C LYS A 41 -4.68 -13.58 -2.29
N ASP A 42 -5.16 -12.38 -2.64
CA ASP A 42 -5.41 -11.99 -4.02
C ASP A 42 -4.10 -11.89 -4.82
N VAL A 43 -3.05 -11.29 -4.23
CA VAL A 43 -1.71 -11.24 -4.84
C VAL A 43 -1.12 -12.64 -4.99
N SER A 44 -1.30 -13.53 -4.01
CA SER A 44 -0.87 -14.94 -4.13
C SER A 44 -1.59 -15.66 -5.27
N SER A 45 -2.89 -15.41 -5.45
CA SER A 45 -3.66 -15.96 -6.56
C SER A 45 -3.18 -15.42 -7.91
N ALA A 46 -2.91 -14.12 -8.00
CA ALA A 46 -2.35 -13.50 -9.20
C ALA A 46 -0.95 -14.07 -9.50
N SER A 47 -0.11 -14.30 -8.48
CA SER A 47 1.21 -14.91 -8.63
C SER A 47 1.13 -16.33 -9.20
N LYS A 48 0.18 -17.15 -8.74
CA LYS A 48 -0.03 -18.49 -9.30
C LYS A 48 -0.46 -18.43 -10.77
N THR A 49 -1.38 -17.52 -11.09
CA THR A 49 -1.83 -17.29 -12.48
C THR A 49 -0.67 -16.85 -13.36
N PHE A 50 0.19 -15.97 -12.85
CA PHE A 50 1.44 -15.56 -13.51
C PHE A 50 2.38 -16.75 -13.75
N GLU A 51 2.66 -17.55 -12.73
CA GLU A 51 3.54 -18.72 -12.83
C GLU A 51 3.03 -19.72 -13.88
N ASP A 52 1.73 -19.99 -13.91
CA ASP A 52 1.13 -20.91 -14.87
C ASP A 52 1.08 -20.32 -16.29
N GLY A 53 0.86 -19.01 -16.41
CA GLY A 53 0.97 -18.28 -17.67
C GLY A 53 2.39 -18.31 -18.24
N VAL A 54 3.41 -18.11 -17.40
CA VAL A 54 4.82 -18.19 -17.83
C VAL A 54 5.20 -19.61 -18.27
N LYS A 55 4.74 -20.65 -17.57
CA LYS A 55 4.97 -22.05 -17.99
C LYS A 55 4.32 -22.39 -19.33
N SER A 56 3.21 -21.72 -19.65
CA SER A 56 2.44 -21.96 -20.87
C SER A 56 2.91 -21.10 -22.05
N ALA A 57 3.70 -20.05 -21.78
CA ALA A 57 4.24 -19.18 -22.81
C ALA A 57 5.25 -19.93 -23.70
N SER A 58 5.05 -19.85 -25.01
CA SER A 58 5.91 -20.44 -26.03
C SER A 58 6.92 -19.43 -26.59
N THR A 59 6.69 -18.13 -26.36
CA THR A 59 7.55 -17.04 -26.84
C THR A 59 7.89 -16.05 -25.72
N LEU A 60 8.93 -15.25 -25.92
CA LEU A 60 9.30 -14.19 -24.98
C LEU A 60 8.29 -13.03 -24.97
N ASP A 61 7.62 -12.77 -26.09
CA ASP A 61 6.51 -11.81 -26.15
C ASP A 61 5.33 -12.25 -25.30
N GLU A 62 4.97 -13.54 -25.34
CA GLU A 62 3.92 -14.09 -24.48
C GLU A 62 4.33 -14.02 -23.01
N ALA A 63 5.57 -14.40 -22.67
CA ALA A 63 6.08 -14.30 -21.30
C ALA A 63 6.08 -12.85 -20.78
N LYS A 64 6.46 -11.89 -21.63
CA LYS A 64 6.40 -10.45 -21.33
C LYS A 64 4.96 -10.00 -21.08
N ALA A 65 4.02 -10.40 -21.93
CA ALA A 65 2.61 -10.04 -21.78
C ALA A 65 2.01 -10.58 -20.47
N VAL A 66 2.36 -11.82 -20.10
CA VAL A 66 1.96 -12.43 -18.82
C VAL A 66 2.54 -11.65 -17.64
N LEU A 67 3.81 -11.23 -17.71
CA LEU A 67 4.45 -10.42 -16.67
C LEU A 67 3.77 -9.04 -16.50
N VAL A 68 3.53 -8.32 -17.60
CA VAL A 68 2.84 -7.02 -17.57
C VAL A 68 1.43 -7.16 -16.98
N THR A 69 0.67 -8.18 -17.41
CA THR A 69 -0.67 -8.46 -16.87
C THR A 69 -0.66 -8.70 -15.36
N PHE A 70 0.33 -9.46 -14.87
CA PHE A 70 0.49 -9.70 -13.44
C PHE A 70 0.79 -8.41 -12.66
N LEU A 71 1.68 -7.56 -13.18
CA LEU A 71 2.08 -6.32 -12.52
C LEU A 71 0.94 -5.31 -12.49
N ASP A 72 0.19 -5.15 -13.58
CA ASP A 72 -1.02 -4.33 -13.62
C ASP A 72 -2.08 -4.82 -12.61
N THR A 73 -2.31 -6.14 -12.57
CA THR A 73 -3.20 -6.75 -11.56
C THR A 73 -2.72 -6.43 -10.13
N ALA A 74 -1.43 -6.56 -9.86
CA ALA A 74 -0.86 -6.24 -8.55
C ALA A 74 -0.99 -4.74 -8.19
N VAL A 75 -0.88 -3.84 -9.17
CA VAL A 75 -1.14 -2.40 -9.00
C VAL A 75 -2.58 -2.19 -8.53
N ASP A 76 -3.56 -2.79 -9.19
CA ASP A 76 -4.98 -2.60 -8.90
C ASP A 76 -5.42 -3.23 -7.58
N LEU A 77 -4.92 -4.42 -7.26
CA LEU A 77 -5.10 -5.03 -5.94
C LEU A 77 -4.54 -4.11 -4.84
N THR A 78 -3.38 -3.48 -5.10
CA THR A 78 -2.76 -2.59 -4.12
C THR A 78 -3.50 -1.24 -4.00
N LYS A 79 -4.04 -0.69 -5.10
CA LYS A 79 -4.96 0.47 -5.02
C LYS A 79 -6.19 0.15 -4.17
N THR A 80 -6.74 -1.04 -4.34
CA THR A 80 -7.91 -1.51 -3.58
C THR A 80 -7.61 -1.56 -2.08
N VAL A 81 -6.49 -2.15 -1.67
CA VAL A 81 -6.13 -2.20 -0.25
C VAL A 81 -5.82 -0.81 0.32
N VAL A 82 -5.18 0.09 -0.44
CA VAL A 82 -4.99 1.50 -0.04
C VAL A 82 -6.33 2.19 0.23
N GLY A 83 -7.33 1.97 -0.62
CA GLY A 83 -8.69 2.49 -0.41
C GLY A 83 -9.36 1.91 0.82
N ARG A 84 -9.21 0.60 1.08
CA ARG A 84 -9.73 -0.05 2.29
C ARG A 84 -9.07 0.48 3.58
N ILE A 85 -7.75 0.69 3.56
CA ILE A 85 -7.00 1.29 4.67
C ILE A 85 -7.51 2.70 4.97
N ASP A 86 -7.76 3.51 3.93
CA ASP A 86 -8.31 4.86 4.09
C ASP A 86 -9.71 4.83 4.72
N ASN A 87 -10.56 3.91 4.25
CA ASN A 87 -11.93 3.72 4.76
C ASN A 87 -12.01 3.15 6.18
N ALA A 88 -10.96 2.50 6.67
CA ALA A 88 -10.87 2.02 8.05
C ALA A 88 -10.91 3.17 9.08
N GLY A 89 -10.56 4.40 8.65
CA GLY A 89 -10.57 5.58 9.49
C GLY A 89 -9.32 5.68 10.36
N LEU A 90 -9.44 6.42 11.47
CA LEU A 90 -8.32 6.68 12.37
C LEU A 90 -8.56 5.97 13.71
N PRO A 91 -7.60 5.18 14.23
CA PRO A 91 -7.75 4.60 15.55
C PRO A 91 -7.71 5.72 16.60
N LYS A 92 -8.64 5.66 17.56
CA LYS A 92 -8.64 6.50 18.76
C LYS A 92 -7.47 6.07 19.66
N ALA A 93 -6.31 6.64 19.40
CA ALA A 93 -5.07 6.43 20.12
C ALA A 93 -4.23 7.71 20.11
N LYS A 94 -3.29 7.85 21.05
CA LYS A 94 -2.46 9.07 21.19
C LYS A 94 -1.83 9.53 19.87
N ASP A 95 -1.28 8.61 19.08
CA ASP A 95 -0.68 8.87 17.76
C ASP A 95 -1.46 8.18 16.61
N GLY A 96 -2.74 7.86 16.81
CA GLY A 96 -3.51 7.04 15.87
C GLY A 96 -3.56 7.57 14.43
N GLY A 97 -3.60 8.91 14.26
CA GLY A 97 -3.49 9.53 12.93
C GLY A 97 -2.15 9.29 12.23
N LYS A 98 -1.04 9.29 12.99
CA LYS A 98 0.30 8.98 12.44
C LYS A 98 0.41 7.50 12.10
N VAL A 99 -0.16 6.61 12.92
CA VAL A 99 -0.21 5.17 12.64
C VAL A 99 -0.95 4.91 11.33
N ALA A 100 -2.16 5.44 11.18
CA ALA A 100 -2.96 5.25 9.96
C ALA A 100 -2.27 5.81 8.70
N SER A 101 -1.73 7.03 8.78
CA SER A 101 -1.00 7.63 7.66
C SER A 101 0.24 6.82 7.29
N SER A 102 0.99 6.32 8.28
CA SER A 102 2.21 5.55 8.04
C SER A 102 1.90 4.20 7.41
N PHE A 103 0.86 3.51 7.89
CA PHE A 103 0.42 2.25 7.32
C PHE A 103 -0.04 2.43 5.86
N LYS A 104 -0.84 3.45 5.57
CA LYS A 104 -1.24 3.81 4.20
C LYS A 104 -0.03 4.06 3.30
N LYS A 105 0.99 4.78 3.78
CA LYS A 105 2.21 5.08 3.03
C LYS A 105 2.98 3.83 2.61
N VAL A 106 2.98 2.77 3.43
CA VAL A 106 3.59 1.48 3.05
C VAL A 106 2.95 0.95 1.78
N PHE A 107 1.63 0.82 1.75
CA PHE A 107 0.92 0.24 0.60
C PHE A 107 0.95 1.15 -0.63
N VAL A 108 0.98 2.47 -0.44
CA VAL A 108 1.25 3.42 -1.55
C VAL A 108 2.63 3.18 -2.15
N ALA A 109 3.67 3.04 -1.33
CA ALA A 109 5.01 2.76 -1.82
C ALA A 109 5.13 1.38 -2.50
N ILE A 110 4.42 0.37 -2.01
CA ILE A 110 4.33 -0.95 -2.66
C ILE A 110 3.65 -0.83 -4.03
N ARG A 111 2.53 -0.11 -4.13
CA ARG A 111 1.86 0.18 -5.41
C ARG A 111 2.83 0.84 -6.38
N ASP A 112 3.55 1.86 -5.94
CA ASP A 112 4.47 2.61 -6.80
C ASP A 112 5.63 1.72 -7.28
N ALA A 113 6.08 0.77 -6.45
CA ALA A 113 7.06 -0.23 -6.88
C ALA A 113 6.51 -1.18 -7.95
N PHE A 114 5.24 -1.60 -7.86
CA PHE A 114 4.58 -2.37 -8.91
C PHE A 114 4.40 -1.56 -10.20
N VAL A 115 3.99 -0.28 -10.11
CA VAL A 115 3.87 0.61 -11.28
C VAL A 115 5.22 0.77 -11.99
N ALA A 116 6.30 0.98 -11.24
CA ALA A 116 7.64 1.09 -11.83
C ALA A 116 8.07 -0.23 -12.50
N ALA A 117 7.80 -1.38 -11.86
CA ALA A 117 8.10 -2.68 -12.42
C ALA A 117 7.29 -2.96 -13.70
N ASP A 118 6.02 -2.56 -13.73
CA ASP A 118 5.14 -2.67 -14.90
C ASP A 118 5.70 -1.89 -16.09
N HIS A 119 6.01 -0.62 -15.86
CA HIS A 119 6.63 0.26 -16.86
C HIS A 119 7.95 -0.31 -17.39
N ASP A 120 8.85 -0.76 -16.50
CA ASP A 120 10.12 -1.37 -16.89
C ASP A 120 9.91 -2.69 -17.68
N SER A 121 8.88 -3.47 -17.33
CA SER A 121 8.55 -4.74 -17.99
C SER A 121 7.97 -4.50 -19.39
N ALA A 122 7.13 -3.48 -19.57
CA ALA A 122 6.59 -3.09 -20.86
C ALA A 122 7.68 -2.65 -21.85
N ALA A 123 8.80 -2.12 -21.34
CA ALA A 123 9.95 -1.69 -22.14
C ALA A 123 10.94 -2.82 -22.50
N LEU A 124 10.74 -4.05 -22.02
CA LEU A 124 11.66 -5.18 -22.31
C LEU A 124 11.68 -5.53 -23.81
N GLY A 125 12.88 -5.70 -24.35
CA GLY A 125 13.08 -6.36 -25.65
C GLY A 125 12.99 -7.87 -25.50
N THR A 126 12.48 -8.54 -26.54
CA THR A 126 12.18 -9.98 -26.55
C THR A 126 12.98 -10.76 -27.60
N ASP A 127 13.93 -10.10 -28.27
CA ASP A 127 14.75 -10.71 -29.33
C ASP A 127 15.94 -11.54 -28.81
N ASP A 128 16.38 -11.28 -27.57
CA ASP A 128 17.50 -11.97 -26.93
C ASP A 128 17.05 -12.61 -25.59
N PRO A 129 16.97 -13.96 -25.52
CA PRO A 129 16.56 -14.67 -24.31
C PRO A 129 17.44 -14.39 -23.09
N ALA A 130 18.76 -14.23 -23.26
CA ALA A 130 19.68 -13.99 -22.16
C ALA A 130 19.54 -12.57 -21.61
N ALA A 131 19.36 -11.60 -22.51
CA ALA A 131 19.08 -10.21 -22.15
C ALA A 131 17.73 -10.10 -21.43
N PHE A 132 16.68 -10.73 -21.96
CA PHE A 132 15.34 -10.76 -21.36
C PHE A 132 15.40 -11.32 -19.93
N ALA A 133 15.99 -12.51 -19.75
CA ALA A 133 16.11 -13.13 -18.43
C ALA A 133 16.88 -12.26 -17.42
N THR A 134 17.94 -11.59 -17.88
CA THR A 134 18.73 -10.68 -17.04
C THR A 134 17.92 -9.46 -16.60
N ALA A 135 17.18 -8.85 -17.54
CA ALA A 135 16.37 -7.67 -17.28
C ALA A 135 15.19 -7.99 -16.35
N THR A 136 14.46 -9.09 -16.59
CA THR A 136 13.35 -9.53 -15.72
C THR A 136 13.83 -9.84 -14.30
N LYS A 137 15.01 -10.47 -14.15
CA LYS A 137 15.63 -10.69 -12.83
C LYS A 137 15.98 -9.37 -12.13
N LYS A 138 16.43 -8.36 -12.87
CA LYS A 138 16.72 -7.02 -12.31
C LYS A 138 15.44 -6.34 -11.82
N ILE A 139 14.35 -6.42 -12.60
CA ILE A 139 13.04 -5.88 -12.22
C ILE A 139 12.56 -6.54 -10.92
N GLY A 140 12.55 -7.87 -10.84
CA GLY A 140 12.15 -8.60 -9.63
C GLY A 140 12.99 -8.24 -8.39
N LYS A 141 14.31 -8.07 -8.56
CA LYS A 141 15.20 -7.59 -7.47
C LYS A 141 14.85 -6.17 -7.03
N THR A 142 14.58 -5.27 -7.97
CA THR A 142 14.17 -3.89 -7.67
C THR A 142 12.84 -3.88 -6.93
N LEU A 143 11.83 -4.57 -7.44
CA LEU A 143 10.52 -4.69 -6.80
C LEU A 143 10.62 -5.21 -5.35
N THR A 144 11.40 -6.28 -5.14
CA THR A 144 11.67 -6.84 -3.80
C THR A 144 12.33 -5.81 -2.88
N ARG A 145 13.33 -5.07 -3.38
CA ARG A 145 14.05 -4.07 -2.60
C ARG A 145 13.13 -2.92 -2.20
N GLU A 146 12.33 -2.40 -3.12
CA GLU A 146 11.43 -1.26 -2.86
C GLU A 146 10.29 -1.66 -1.91
N THR A 147 9.72 -2.85 -2.07
CA THR A 147 8.72 -3.40 -1.13
C THR A 147 9.32 -3.53 0.29
N LYS A 148 10.54 -4.06 0.41
CA LYS A 148 11.25 -4.12 1.69
C LYS A 148 11.56 -2.74 2.27
N ARG A 149 11.87 -1.75 1.43
CA ARG A 149 12.05 -0.35 1.88
C ARG A 149 10.75 0.21 2.43
N ALA A 150 9.63 -0.01 1.75
CA ALA A 150 8.31 0.43 2.21
C ALA A 150 7.98 -0.13 3.60
N VAL A 151 8.16 -1.43 3.82
CA VAL A 151 7.94 -2.05 5.14
C VAL A 151 8.87 -1.47 6.21
N ARG A 152 10.16 -1.25 5.88
CA ARG A 152 11.12 -0.63 6.82
C ARG A 152 10.76 0.80 7.21
N LEU A 153 10.06 1.55 6.36
CA LEU A 153 9.59 2.89 6.71
C LEU A 153 8.61 2.84 7.89
N PHE A 154 7.78 1.80 7.98
CA PHE A 154 6.85 1.61 9.08
C PHE A 154 7.54 1.10 10.34
N THR A 155 8.37 0.06 10.23
CA THR A 155 9.08 -0.49 11.41
C THR A 155 10.10 0.49 12.00
N GLY A 156 10.67 1.38 11.19
CA GLY A 156 11.56 2.47 11.64
C GLY A 156 10.87 3.61 12.39
N LEU A 157 9.54 3.56 12.52
CA LEU A 157 8.73 4.44 13.38
C LEU A 157 8.51 3.86 14.78
N ASN A 158 8.85 2.58 15.00
CA ASN A 158 8.78 1.97 16.31
C ASN A 158 9.65 2.76 17.31
N GLY A 159 9.09 3.12 18.47
CA GLY A 159 9.72 4.01 19.44
C GLY A 159 9.68 5.52 19.10
N LYS A 160 9.17 5.93 17.93
CA LYS A 160 8.98 7.34 17.53
C LYS A 160 7.52 7.79 17.56
N ILE A 161 6.59 6.86 17.48
CA ILE A 161 5.14 7.09 17.61
C ILE A 161 4.59 6.09 18.63
N ASN A 162 3.58 6.49 19.40
CA ASN A 162 2.91 5.57 20.31
C ASN A 162 2.02 4.60 19.52
N THR A 163 2.36 3.31 19.57
CA THR A 163 1.62 2.22 18.91
C THR A 163 0.96 1.28 19.90
N ASP A 164 1.18 1.42 21.21
CA ASP A 164 0.78 0.46 22.25
C ASP A 164 -0.69 0.01 22.15
N GLU A 165 -1.61 0.96 21.95
CA GLU A 165 -3.05 0.68 21.87
C GLU A 165 -3.43 -0.05 20.57
N VAL A 166 -2.67 0.18 19.49
CA VAL A 166 -2.85 -0.49 18.19
C VAL A 166 -2.21 -1.87 18.21
N ASP A 167 -0.98 -1.99 18.70
CA ASP A 167 -0.24 -3.26 18.81
C ASP A 167 -0.96 -4.24 19.76
N ALA A 168 -1.47 -3.74 20.89
CA ALA A 168 -2.26 -4.56 21.81
C ALA A 168 -3.58 -5.04 21.19
N ALA A 169 -4.18 -4.26 20.29
CA ALA A 169 -5.36 -4.68 19.55
C ALA A 169 -5.01 -5.69 18.46
N GLU A 170 -3.88 -5.53 17.76
CA GLU A 170 -3.35 -6.46 16.76
C GLU A 170 -3.14 -7.85 17.34
N HIS A 171 -2.40 -7.97 18.44
CA HIS A 171 -2.14 -9.26 19.10
C HIS A 171 -3.40 -9.99 19.58
N ARG A 172 -4.52 -9.29 19.73
CA ARG A 172 -5.79 -9.86 20.21
C ARG A 172 -6.78 -10.15 19.09
N ASP A 173 -6.57 -9.61 17.89
CA ASP A 173 -7.53 -9.74 16.81
C ASP A 173 -7.23 -10.99 15.96
N SER A 174 -8.21 -11.88 15.87
CA SER A 174 -8.06 -13.12 15.10
C SER A 174 -7.87 -12.88 13.60
N ALA A 175 -8.27 -11.72 13.08
CA ALA A 175 -8.07 -11.37 11.67
C ALA A 175 -6.59 -11.14 11.32
N CYS A 176 -5.73 -10.85 12.30
CA CYS A 176 -4.30 -10.63 12.09
C CYS A 176 -3.49 -11.93 12.07
N ARG A 177 -4.00 -13.03 12.65
CA ARG A 177 -3.30 -14.33 12.76
C ARG A 177 -2.68 -14.86 11.46
N PRO A 178 -3.29 -14.69 10.27
CA PRO A 178 -2.67 -15.17 9.03
C PRO A 178 -1.46 -14.34 8.57
N LEU A 179 -1.14 -13.24 9.25
CA LEU A 179 -0.04 -12.32 8.95
C LEU A 179 1.20 -12.52 9.85
N ASP A 180 1.07 -13.34 10.90
CA ASP A 180 2.17 -13.74 11.81
C ASP A 180 3.03 -14.86 11.21
#